data_AF-A0A834DS17-F1
#
_entry.id   AF-A0A834DS17-F1
#
_cell.length_a   1.000
_cell.length_b   1.000
_cell.length_c   1.000
_cell.angle_alpha   90.00
_cell.angle_beta   90.00
_cell.angle_gamma   90.00
#
_symmetry.space_group_name_H-M   'P 1'
#
loop_
_entity.id
_entity.type
_entity.pdbx_description
1 polymer ?
#
loop_
_entity_poly.entity_id
_entity_poly.type
_entity_poly.pdbx_seq_one_letter_code
_entity_poly.pdbx_strand_id
1 'polypeptide(L)'
;MHMAARSRSRSTCPGWPKGSSWAALGSQSPTMGVTLAAWRPEPVITRPAGATLSMGPKLVWARCEDNCIRGFLLEKGMRGLSAPKIEGKFSLRASATGMIIMDGVEVPEENVLPNASGLAGPFGCLNNARYGICWGALGAAEFCFHTARQYSLDRMQFGVPLARNQLIQKKLADMLTEITLGLHSCLQLGRLKDQDKVTPEMVSLLKRNNCGKALDIARQARDMLGGNGISDEYHVIRHAMNLESVNTYEGTHDIHALILGRAITGIQAFTASK
;
A
#
# COMPACT_ATOMS: atom_id res chain seq x y z
N MET A 1 -27.14 12.17 32.26
CA MET A 1 -27.49 10.91 31.57
C MET A 1 -26.97 11.00 30.13
N HIS A 2 -25.67 10.80 29.90
CA HIS A 2 -25.02 9.51 29.57
C HIS A 2 -25.58 8.83 28.31
N MET A 3 -24.85 8.94 27.18
CA MET A 3 -23.85 7.95 26.77
C MET A 3 -23.11 8.44 25.52
N ALA A 4 -21.85 8.87 25.69
CA ALA A 4 -20.89 8.93 24.60
C ALA A 4 -20.50 7.49 24.22
N ALA A 5 -20.66 7.12 22.95
CA ALA A 5 -20.20 5.84 22.43
C ALA A 5 -18.66 5.81 22.50
N ARG A 6 -18.12 5.33 23.62
CA ARG A 6 -16.73 4.91 23.73
C ARG A 6 -16.47 3.85 22.66
N SER A 7 -15.46 4.06 21.83
CA SER A 7 -14.96 3.09 20.86
C SER A 7 -14.67 1.76 21.57
N ARG A 8 -15.54 0.76 21.38
CA ARG A 8 -15.31 -0.61 21.82
C ARG A 8 -14.32 -1.26 20.85
N SER A 9 -13.04 -0.96 21.00
CA SER A 9 -11.97 -1.59 20.20
C SER A 9 -11.36 -2.84 20.85
N ARG A 10 -11.84 -3.26 22.04
CA ARG A 10 -11.22 -4.36 22.81
C ARG A 10 -12.02 -5.66 22.85
N SER A 11 -13.34 -5.65 22.63
CA SER A 11 -14.18 -6.83 22.88
C SER A 11 -14.48 -7.70 21.65
N THR A 12 -14.34 -7.18 20.43
CA THR A 12 -14.70 -7.90 19.19
C THR A 12 -13.53 -8.65 18.53
N CYS A 13 -12.30 -8.47 19.00
CA CYS A 13 -11.12 -9.13 18.42
C CYS A 13 -10.11 -9.59 19.49
N PRO A 14 -10.42 -10.56 20.38
CA PRO A 14 -9.50 -11.01 21.43
C PRO A 14 -8.22 -11.71 20.92
N GLY A 15 -8.07 -11.92 19.61
CA GLY A 15 -6.90 -12.55 18.97
C GLY A 15 -6.15 -11.68 17.97
N TRP A 16 -6.48 -10.39 17.80
CA TRP A 16 -5.76 -9.50 16.89
C TRP A 16 -4.46 -8.97 17.54
N PRO A 17 -3.26 -9.35 17.08
CA PRO A 17 -2.03 -8.73 17.56
C PRO A 17 -2.02 -7.24 17.21
N LYS A 18 -1.46 -6.41 18.11
CA LYS A 18 -1.31 -4.95 17.91
C LYS A 18 -0.72 -4.67 16.52
N GLY A 19 -1.44 -3.90 15.69
CA GLY A 19 -0.97 -3.48 14.36
C GLY A 19 -1.34 -4.39 13.18
N SER A 20 -2.18 -5.41 13.37
CA SER A 20 -2.70 -6.22 12.26
C SER A 20 -3.96 -5.60 11.67
N SER A 21 -3.95 -5.34 10.35
CA SER A 21 -5.17 -5.08 9.58
C SER A 21 -5.03 -5.83 8.25
N TRP A 22 -6.09 -6.53 7.88
CA TRP A 22 -6.21 -7.27 6.62
C TRP A 22 -7.49 -6.82 5.96
N ALA A 23 -7.45 -6.51 4.66
CA ALA A 23 -8.63 -6.27 3.85
C ALA A 23 -8.43 -6.91 2.49
N ALA A 24 -9.40 -7.71 2.04
CA ALA A 24 -9.44 -8.29 0.71
C ALA A 24 -10.76 -7.87 0.04
N LEU A 25 -10.69 -7.15 -1.09
CA LEU A 25 -11.85 -6.69 -1.86
C LEU A 25 -12.06 -7.55 -3.12
N GLY A 26 -13.06 -8.45 -3.11
CA GLY A 26 -13.38 -9.27 -4.27
C GLY A 26 -14.46 -8.62 -5.15
N SER A 27 -14.27 -8.65 -6.48
CA SER A 27 -15.36 -8.43 -7.45
C SER A 27 -15.72 -9.77 -8.11
N GLN A 28 -17.01 -10.09 -8.20
CA GLN A 28 -17.49 -11.32 -8.86
C GLN A 28 -17.28 -11.27 -10.38
N SER A 29 -16.72 -12.35 -10.93
CA SER A 29 -17.05 -12.86 -12.26
C SER A 29 -17.38 -14.36 -12.12
N PRO A 30 -18.41 -14.90 -12.80
CA PRO A 30 -18.90 -16.26 -12.55
C PRO A 30 -17.99 -17.41 -13.03
N THR A 31 -16.87 -17.14 -13.71
CA THR A 31 -16.09 -18.22 -14.37
C THR A 31 -14.57 -18.09 -14.32
N MET A 32 -13.95 -17.21 -13.52
CA MET A 32 -12.51 -17.28 -13.25
C MET A 32 -12.14 -16.82 -11.85
N GLY A 33 -11.24 -17.57 -11.21
CA GLY A 33 -10.84 -17.44 -9.80
C GLY A 33 -10.48 -16.02 -9.38
N VAL A 34 -11.06 -15.60 -8.27
CA VAL A 34 -10.80 -14.30 -7.66
C VAL A 34 -9.37 -14.30 -7.09
N THR A 35 -8.45 -13.59 -7.75
CA THR A 35 -7.11 -13.34 -7.23
C THR A 35 -7.16 -12.14 -6.29
N LEU A 36 -7.28 -12.40 -4.99
CA LEU A 36 -7.23 -11.40 -3.93
C LEU A 36 -5.83 -11.35 -3.32
N ALA A 37 -5.03 -10.35 -3.66
CA ALA A 37 -3.76 -10.10 -2.97
C ALA A 37 -4.04 -9.53 -1.56
N ALA A 38 -4.04 -10.40 -0.55
CA ALA A 38 -4.03 -9.97 0.85
C ALA A 38 -2.65 -9.41 1.21
N TRP A 39 -2.59 -8.20 1.76
CA TRP A 39 -1.37 -7.56 2.22
C TRP A 39 -1.30 -7.48 3.75
N ARG A 40 -0.10 -7.73 4.30
CA ARG A 40 0.23 -7.51 5.70
C ARG A 40 1.22 -6.34 5.80
N PRO A 41 0.89 -5.21 6.45
CA PRO A 41 1.92 -4.38 7.05
C PRO A 41 2.49 -5.17 8.22
N GLU A 42 3.70 -5.72 8.09
CA GLU A 42 4.47 -6.10 9.29
C GLU A 42 5.30 -4.90 9.74
N PRO A 43 5.29 -4.53 11.04
CA PRO A 43 6.41 -3.76 11.57
C PRO A 43 7.68 -4.60 11.37
N VAL A 44 8.77 -3.97 10.95
CA VAL A 44 10.08 -4.62 10.81
C VAL A 44 10.55 -5.04 12.20
N ILE A 45 10.17 -6.25 12.61
CA ILE A 45 10.73 -6.97 13.74
C ILE A 45 11.42 -8.19 13.13
N THR A 46 12.74 -8.17 13.13
CA THR A 46 13.58 -9.32 12.76
C THR A 46 13.14 -10.53 13.58
N ARG A 47 12.53 -11.54 12.94
CA ARG A 47 12.19 -12.82 13.57
C ARG A 47 13.27 -13.87 13.25
N PRO A 48 13.56 -14.78 14.19
CA PRO A 48 14.48 -15.89 13.94
C PRO A 48 13.95 -16.81 12.84
N ALA A 49 14.87 -17.40 12.07
CA ALA A 49 14.56 -18.35 11.00
C ALA A 49 13.79 -19.56 11.55
N GLY A 50 12.65 -19.91 10.94
CA GLY A 50 11.83 -21.06 11.31
C GLY A 50 10.41 -20.77 11.81
N ALA A 51 10.01 -19.50 11.95
CA ALA A 51 8.64 -19.17 12.36
C ALA A 51 7.63 -19.39 11.21
N THR A 52 6.76 -20.40 11.35
CA THR A 52 5.62 -20.62 10.44
C THR A 52 4.64 -19.43 10.53
N LEU A 53 4.32 -18.81 9.40
CA LEU A 53 3.29 -17.77 9.33
C LEU A 53 1.92 -18.36 9.74
N SER A 54 1.47 -18.08 10.97
CA SER A 54 0.07 -18.29 11.31
C SER A 54 -0.76 -17.21 10.62
N MET A 55 -1.61 -17.63 9.68
CA MET A 55 -2.57 -16.72 9.07
C MET A 55 -3.66 -16.41 10.10
N GLY A 56 -3.72 -15.16 10.54
CA GLY A 56 -4.86 -14.65 11.30
C GLY A 56 -6.16 -14.62 10.48
N PRO A 57 -7.27 -14.15 11.09
CA PRO A 57 -8.56 -14.05 10.42
C PRO A 57 -8.49 -13.15 9.18
N LYS A 58 -9.26 -13.49 8.14
CA LYS A 58 -9.35 -12.76 6.87
C LYS A 58 -10.62 -11.95 6.84
N LEU A 59 -10.52 -10.66 6.53
CA LEU A 59 -11.68 -9.84 6.20
C LEU A 59 -11.93 -9.89 4.70
N VAL A 60 -13.09 -10.41 4.31
CA VAL A 60 -13.55 -10.50 2.91
C VAL A 60 -14.77 -9.61 2.72
N TRP A 61 -14.79 -8.84 1.65
CA TRP A 61 -15.97 -8.10 1.22
C TRP A 61 -16.68 -8.85 0.10
N ALA A 62 -17.98 -9.12 0.26
CA ALA A 62 -18.79 -9.80 -0.74
C ALA A 62 -20.16 -9.12 -0.92
N ARG A 63 -20.71 -9.25 -2.13
CA ARG A 63 -22.07 -8.80 -2.45
C ARG A 63 -23.08 -9.85 -1.99
N CYS A 64 -24.09 -9.41 -1.25
CA CYS A 64 -25.20 -10.23 -0.79
C CYS A 64 -26.39 -10.18 -1.77
N GLU A 65 -27.40 -11.03 -1.54
CA GLU A 65 -28.61 -11.12 -2.37
C GLU A 65 -29.39 -9.80 -2.45
N ASP A 66 -29.36 -9.00 -1.39
CA ASP A 66 -29.94 -7.66 -1.32
C ASP A 66 -29.10 -6.58 -2.04
N ASN A 67 -28.13 -7.00 -2.87
CA ASN A 67 -27.17 -6.16 -3.59
C ASN A 67 -26.25 -5.30 -2.71
N CYS A 68 -26.30 -5.44 -1.38
CA CYS A 68 -25.41 -4.73 -0.48
C CYS A 68 -24.07 -5.46 -0.37
N ILE A 69 -22.98 -4.71 -0.25
CA ILE A 69 -21.66 -5.26 0.06
C ILE A 69 -21.51 -5.31 1.58
N ARG A 70 -21.12 -6.47 2.12
CA ARG A 70 -20.87 -6.69 3.55
C ARG A 70 -19.46 -7.26 3.77
N GLY A 71 -18.95 -7.06 4.97
CA GLY A 71 -17.65 -7.60 5.42
C GLY A 71 -17.84 -8.87 6.24
N PHE A 72 -17.03 -9.88 5.97
CA PHE A 72 -17.08 -11.20 6.60
C PHE A 72 -15.72 -11.57 7.17
N LEU A 73 -15.69 -12.05 8.41
CA LEU A 73 -14.48 -12.56 9.06
C LEU A 73 -14.40 -14.08 8.84
N LEU A 74 -13.37 -14.51 8.10
CA LEU A 74 -13.11 -15.91 7.80
C LEU A 74 -11.92 -16.42 8.60
N GLU A 75 -12.05 -17.61 9.15
CA GLU A 75 -11.00 -18.27 9.93
C GLU A 75 -10.30 -19.36 9.13
N LYS A 76 -9.01 -19.57 9.43
CA LYS A 76 -8.25 -20.66 8.83
C LYS A 76 -8.86 -22.00 9.29
N GLY A 77 -9.16 -22.88 8.34
CA GLY A 77 -9.74 -24.19 8.61
C GLY A 77 -11.22 -24.31 8.28
N MET A 78 -11.89 -23.19 7.94
CA MET A 78 -13.24 -23.24 7.38
C MET A 78 -13.27 -24.10 6.11
N ARG A 79 -14.26 -24.99 6.01
CA ARG A 79 -14.43 -25.88 4.86
C ARG A 79 -14.64 -25.04 3.60
N GLY A 80 -13.96 -25.43 2.51
CA GLY A 80 -14.04 -24.70 1.24
C GLY A 80 -13.15 -23.45 1.14
N LEU A 81 -12.44 -23.07 2.22
CA LEU A 81 -11.52 -21.93 2.22
C LEU A 81 -10.07 -22.39 1.98
N SER A 82 -9.44 -21.84 0.94
CA SER A 82 -8.00 -22.01 0.72
C SER A 82 -7.31 -20.70 0.36
N ALA A 83 -6.00 -20.63 0.61
CA ALA A 83 -5.20 -19.44 0.35
C ALA A 83 -3.81 -19.80 -0.20
N PRO A 84 -3.74 -20.29 -1.45
CA PRO A 84 -2.47 -20.65 -2.08
C PRO A 84 -1.59 -19.40 -2.28
N LYS A 85 -0.28 -19.58 -2.14
CA LYS A 85 0.71 -18.52 -2.34
C LYS A 85 0.87 -18.19 -3.83
N ILE A 86 1.07 -16.91 -4.14
CA ILE A 86 1.45 -16.46 -5.48
C ILE A 86 2.98 -16.52 -5.58
N GLU A 87 3.48 -17.32 -6.53
CA GLU A 87 4.89 -17.43 -6.86
C GLU A 87 5.30 -16.51 -8.02
N GLY A 88 6.60 -16.39 -8.31
CA GLY A 88 7.09 -15.62 -9.46
C GLY A 88 7.08 -14.10 -9.29
N LYS A 89 6.74 -13.59 -8.09
CA LYS A 89 6.79 -12.15 -7.81
C LYS A 89 8.22 -11.61 -7.87
N PHE A 90 8.40 -10.53 -8.63
CA PHE A 90 9.63 -9.74 -8.65
C PHE A 90 9.54 -8.48 -7.77
N SER A 91 8.35 -8.13 -7.30
CA SER A 91 8.11 -6.99 -6.42
C SER A 91 7.51 -7.46 -5.09
N LEU A 92 7.86 -6.77 -3.99
CA LEU A 92 7.43 -7.12 -2.63
C LEU A 92 7.70 -8.58 -2.28
N ARG A 93 8.91 -9.07 -2.59
CA ARG A 93 9.32 -10.48 -2.42
C ARG A 93 9.39 -10.92 -0.95
N ALA A 94 9.70 -9.98 -0.05
CA ALA A 94 9.67 -10.21 1.40
C ALA A 94 8.23 -10.24 1.97
N SER A 95 7.21 -9.94 1.15
CA SER A 95 5.80 -10.02 1.54
C SER A 95 5.17 -11.30 1.00
N ALA A 96 4.64 -12.10 1.92
CA ALA A 96 3.82 -13.26 1.56
C ALA A 96 2.50 -12.77 0.95
N THR A 97 2.28 -13.11 -0.31
CA THR A 97 1.04 -12.79 -1.04
C THR A 97 0.45 -14.08 -1.54
N GLY A 98 -0.86 -14.23 -1.37
CA GLY A 98 -1.61 -15.40 -1.81
C GLY A 98 -2.95 -14.99 -2.39
N MET A 99 -3.75 -15.98 -2.75
CA MET A 99 -5.14 -15.83 -3.15
C MET A 99 -6.07 -16.10 -1.97
N ILE A 100 -7.36 -15.80 -2.13
CA ILE A 100 -8.43 -16.28 -1.24
C ILE A 100 -9.44 -16.98 -2.14
N ILE A 101 -9.49 -18.31 -2.05
CA ILE A 101 -10.42 -19.14 -2.80
C ILE A 101 -11.49 -19.62 -1.83
N MET A 102 -12.75 -19.39 -2.19
CA MET A 102 -13.92 -19.77 -1.40
C MET A 102 -14.83 -20.64 -2.28
N ASP A 103 -15.03 -21.89 -1.87
CA ASP A 103 -15.92 -22.84 -2.50
C ASP A 103 -16.98 -23.29 -1.48
N GLY A 104 -18.19 -22.71 -1.58
CA GLY A 104 -19.28 -23.02 -0.64
C GLY A 104 -18.94 -22.79 0.83
N VAL A 105 -18.15 -21.76 1.15
CA VAL A 105 -17.75 -21.46 2.53
C VAL A 105 -18.97 -20.96 3.32
N GLU A 106 -19.37 -21.71 4.33
CA GLU A 106 -20.39 -21.30 5.29
C GLU A 106 -19.80 -20.35 6.34
N VAL A 107 -20.44 -19.20 6.53
CA VAL A 107 -19.99 -18.16 7.47
C VAL A 107 -21.08 -17.89 8.50
N PRO A 108 -20.81 -18.05 9.80
CA PRO A 108 -21.77 -17.73 10.86
C PRO A 108 -22.17 -16.26 10.85
N GLU A 109 -23.39 -15.95 11.30
CA GLU A 109 -23.92 -14.58 11.30
C GLU A 109 -23.09 -13.64 12.20
N GLU A 110 -22.56 -14.16 13.31
CA GLU A 110 -21.68 -13.43 14.22
C GLU A 110 -20.35 -13.00 13.60
N ASN A 111 -19.96 -13.61 12.47
CA ASN A 111 -18.74 -13.26 11.73
C ASN A 111 -18.99 -12.18 10.67
N VAL A 112 -20.22 -11.70 10.52
CA VAL A 112 -20.58 -10.58 9.66
C VAL A 112 -20.30 -9.27 10.41
N LEU A 113 -19.63 -8.32 9.75
CA LEU A 113 -19.42 -6.98 10.32
C LEU A 113 -20.77 -6.24 10.40
N PRO A 114 -21.33 -5.98 11.60
CA PRO A 114 -22.71 -5.56 11.75
C PRO A 114 -22.96 -4.12 11.27
N ASN A 115 -21.92 -3.27 11.31
CA ASN A 115 -22.03 -1.84 11.03
C ASN A 115 -21.40 -1.44 9.69
N ALA A 116 -21.02 -2.40 8.85
CA ALA A 116 -20.39 -2.15 7.57
C ALA A 116 -21.32 -2.57 6.43
N SER A 117 -21.92 -1.58 5.75
CA SER A 117 -22.77 -1.79 4.58
C SER A 117 -22.28 -0.95 3.39
N GLY A 118 -22.36 -1.53 2.20
CA GLY A 118 -21.98 -0.90 0.94
C GLY A 118 -20.47 -0.67 0.79
N LEU A 119 -20.10 0.20 -0.13
CA LEU A 119 -18.69 0.49 -0.46
C LEU A 119 -18.00 1.40 0.57
N ALA A 120 -18.74 2.05 1.45
CA ALA A 120 -18.19 2.96 2.45
C ALA A 120 -17.25 2.25 3.44
N GLY A 121 -17.61 1.02 3.85
CA GLY A 121 -16.79 0.18 4.73
C GLY A 121 -15.38 -0.09 4.15
N PRO A 122 -15.27 -0.78 3.00
CA PRO A 122 -13.97 -1.05 2.41
C PRO A 122 -13.20 0.22 2.05
N PHE A 123 -13.86 1.24 1.48
CA PHE A 123 -13.17 2.48 1.10
C PHE A 123 -12.63 3.27 2.29
N GLY A 124 -13.31 3.23 3.44
CA GLY A 124 -12.80 3.79 4.69
C GLY A 124 -11.51 3.12 5.14
N CYS A 125 -11.41 1.79 5.03
CA CYS A 125 -10.19 1.05 5.32
C CYS A 125 -9.05 1.42 4.35
N LEU A 126 -9.33 1.45 3.04
CA LEU A 126 -8.33 1.79 2.01
C LEU A 126 -7.77 3.20 2.24
N ASN A 127 -8.59 4.18 2.61
CA ASN A 127 -8.10 5.55 2.84
C ASN A 127 -7.11 5.63 4.01
N ASN A 128 -7.31 4.86 5.07
CA ASN A 128 -6.34 4.78 6.17
C ASN A 128 -5.04 4.07 5.74
N ALA A 129 -5.14 3.01 4.94
CA ALA A 129 -3.96 2.32 4.39
C ALA A 129 -3.15 3.25 3.46
N ARG A 130 -3.83 3.93 2.54
CA ARG A 130 -3.25 4.91 1.61
C ARG A 130 -2.54 6.04 2.32
N TYR A 131 -3.10 6.56 3.42
CA TYR A 131 -2.42 7.56 4.24
C TYR A 131 -1.05 7.07 4.73
N GLY A 132 -0.96 5.84 5.24
CA GLY A 132 0.32 5.23 5.64
C GLY A 132 1.28 5.05 4.46
N ILE A 133 0.76 4.66 3.29
CA ILE A 133 1.56 4.51 2.07
C ILE A 133 2.18 5.84 1.61
N CYS A 134 1.46 6.96 1.75
CA CYS A 134 1.97 8.28 1.40
C CYS A 134 3.29 8.61 2.14
N TRP A 135 3.39 8.21 3.41
CA TRP A 135 4.61 8.33 4.21
C TRP A 135 5.64 7.26 3.87
N GLY A 136 5.23 6.00 3.79
CA GLY A 136 6.14 4.87 3.56
C GLY A 136 6.89 4.96 2.23
N ALA A 137 6.26 5.46 1.18
CA ALA A 137 6.90 5.67 -0.12
C ALA A 137 8.07 6.67 -0.02
N LEU A 138 7.94 7.73 0.78
CA LEU A 138 8.99 8.73 0.97
C LEU A 138 10.17 8.18 1.75
N GLY A 139 9.95 7.31 2.75
CA GLY A 139 11.05 6.64 3.44
C GLY A 139 11.90 5.76 2.51
N ALA A 140 11.27 5.08 1.54
CA ALA A 140 12.00 4.35 0.50
C ALA A 140 12.77 5.30 -0.44
N ALA A 141 12.19 6.45 -0.79
CA ALA A 141 12.84 7.47 -1.61
C ALA A 141 14.05 8.09 -0.90
N GLU A 142 13.93 8.41 0.40
CA GLU A 142 15.04 8.91 1.24
C GLU A 142 16.19 7.90 1.29
N PHE A 143 15.90 6.62 1.50
CA PHE A 143 16.93 5.58 1.45
C PHE A 143 17.67 5.59 0.11
N CYS A 144 16.94 5.57 -1.01
CA CYS A 144 17.54 5.63 -2.35
C CYS A 144 18.37 6.89 -2.58
N PHE A 145 17.89 8.05 -2.13
CA PHE A 145 18.61 9.32 -2.19
C PHE A 145 19.91 9.27 -1.38
N HIS A 146 19.87 8.81 -0.13
CA HIS A 146 21.05 8.72 0.72
C HIS A 146 22.10 7.75 0.16
N THR A 147 21.66 6.59 -0.34
CA THR A 147 22.55 5.61 -1.00
C THR A 147 23.19 6.21 -2.25
N ALA A 148 22.41 6.84 -3.12
CA ALA A 148 22.93 7.46 -4.35
C ALA A 148 23.89 8.62 -4.05
N ARG A 149 23.56 9.47 -3.06
CA ARG A 149 24.43 10.55 -2.59
C ARG A 149 25.76 9.99 -2.10
N GLN A 150 25.74 9.04 -1.17
CA GLN A 150 26.95 8.50 -0.58
C GLN A 150 27.81 7.79 -1.63
N TYR A 151 27.20 6.94 -2.46
CA TYR A 151 27.89 6.28 -3.56
C TYR A 151 28.55 7.27 -4.51
N SER A 152 27.87 8.38 -4.84
CA SER A 152 28.42 9.39 -5.73
C SER A 152 29.59 10.19 -5.14
N LEU A 153 29.67 10.31 -3.81
CA LEU A 153 30.79 10.93 -3.10
C LEU A 153 31.99 9.98 -3.03
N ASP A 154 31.74 8.69 -2.81
CA ASP A 154 32.81 7.69 -2.59
C ASP A 154 33.37 7.15 -3.93
N ARG A 155 32.53 7.02 -4.96
CA ARG A 155 32.93 6.43 -6.24
C ARG A 155 33.69 7.45 -7.08
N MET A 156 34.92 7.08 -7.44
CA MET A 156 35.79 7.86 -8.32
C MET A 156 35.70 7.39 -9.78
N GLN A 157 35.53 8.32 -10.71
CA GLN A 157 35.69 8.10 -12.16
C GLN A 157 36.36 9.33 -12.77
N PHE A 158 37.22 9.10 -13.77
CA PHE A 158 37.99 10.17 -14.41
C PHE A 158 38.76 11.05 -13.39
N GLY A 159 39.29 10.41 -12.33
CA GLY A 159 40.08 11.07 -11.29
C GLY A 159 39.29 11.93 -10.29
N VAL A 160 37.95 11.92 -10.33
CA VAL A 160 37.09 12.76 -9.47
C VAL A 160 35.90 11.97 -8.90
N PRO A 161 35.29 12.41 -7.79
CA PRO A 161 34.03 11.83 -7.33
C PRO A 161 32.93 12.02 -8.37
N LEU A 162 32.02 11.05 -8.51
CA LEU A 162 30.86 11.19 -9.39
C LEU A 162 30.03 12.44 -9.05
N ALA A 163 29.92 12.78 -7.75
CA ALA A 163 29.21 13.95 -7.23
C ALA A 163 29.74 15.30 -7.75
N ARG A 164 30.93 15.35 -8.35
CA ARG A 164 31.47 16.57 -8.99
C ARG A 164 30.70 16.93 -10.28
N ASN A 165 30.08 15.96 -10.93
CA ASN A 165 29.48 16.15 -12.26
C ASN A 165 28.09 16.80 -12.17
N GLN A 166 27.83 17.77 -13.05
CA GLN A 166 26.56 18.53 -13.08
C GLN A 166 25.32 17.62 -13.16
N LEU A 167 25.36 16.58 -14.00
CA LEU A 167 24.23 15.67 -14.20
C LEU A 167 23.92 14.83 -12.95
N ILE A 168 24.94 14.51 -12.13
CA ILE A 168 24.75 13.82 -10.85
C ILE A 168 24.12 14.76 -9.83
N GLN A 169 24.62 16.00 -9.74
CA GLN A 169 24.06 16.99 -8.81
C GLN A 169 22.62 17.37 -9.17
N LYS A 170 22.29 17.49 -10.47
CA LYS A 170 20.91 17.71 -10.91
C LYS A 170 19.97 16.60 -10.42
N LYS A 171 20.34 15.33 -10.61
CA LYS A 171 19.54 14.19 -10.12
C LYS A 171 19.34 14.25 -8.61
N LEU A 172 20.39 14.55 -7.85
CA LEU A 172 20.30 14.70 -6.39
C LEU A 172 19.39 15.88 -5.98
N ALA A 173 19.43 16.99 -6.70
CA ALA A 173 18.55 18.13 -6.46
C ALA A 173 17.09 17.76 -6.70
N ASP A 174 16.78 17.12 -7.84
CA ASP A 174 15.42 16.67 -8.15
C ASP A 174 14.87 15.70 -7.08
N MET A 175 15.70 14.75 -6.63
CA MET A 175 15.33 13.82 -5.55
C MET A 175 14.99 14.55 -4.25
N LEU A 176 15.87 15.46 -3.81
CA LEU A 176 15.69 16.19 -2.56
C LEU A 176 14.42 17.07 -2.59
N THR A 177 14.18 17.75 -3.71
CA THR A 177 13.00 18.60 -3.90
C THR A 177 11.72 17.79 -3.74
N GLU A 178 11.58 16.68 -4.47
CA GLU A 178 10.35 15.88 -4.47
C GLU A 178 10.09 15.20 -3.12
N ILE A 179 11.15 14.72 -2.45
CA ILE A 179 11.04 14.18 -1.09
C ILE A 179 10.54 15.25 -0.13
N THR A 180 11.13 16.44 -0.18
CA THR A 180 10.80 17.54 0.74
C THR A 180 9.36 18.02 0.55
N LEU A 181 8.91 18.19 -0.69
CA LEU A 181 7.53 18.53 -1.02
C LEU A 181 6.55 17.46 -0.51
N GLY A 182 6.88 16.18 -0.72
CA GLY A 182 6.09 15.06 -0.23
C GLY A 182 5.96 15.02 1.29
N LEU A 183 7.07 15.19 2.03
CA LEU A 183 7.09 15.11 3.49
C LEU A 183 6.26 16.22 4.15
N HIS A 184 6.42 17.46 3.69
CA HIS A 184 5.63 18.59 4.22
C HIS A 184 4.14 18.43 3.91
N SER A 185 3.81 17.92 2.72
CA SER A 185 2.42 17.63 2.36
C SER A 185 1.82 16.51 3.21
N CYS A 186 2.59 15.45 3.47
CA CYS A 186 2.20 14.35 4.35
C CYS A 186 2.01 14.80 5.80
N LEU A 187 2.87 15.70 6.29
CA LEU A 187 2.74 16.32 7.61
C LEU A 187 1.41 17.05 7.72
N GLN A 188 1.09 17.91 6.74
CA GLN A 188 -0.19 18.63 6.73
C GLN A 188 -1.39 17.68 6.64
N LEU A 189 -1.31 16.64 5.80
CA LEU A 189 -2.35 15.62 5.71
C LEU A 189 -2.58 14.92 7.07
N GLY A 190 -1.50 14.60 7.78
CA GLY A 190 -1.58 14.02 9.12
C GLY A 190 -2.26 14.95 10.13
N ARG A 191 -1.91 16.25 10.12
CA ARG A 191 -2.56 17.25 10.97
C ARG A 191 -4.06 17.39 10.67
N LEU A 192 -4.44 17.38 9.40
CA LEU A 192 -5.86 17.42 9.01
C LEU A 192 -6.59 16.14 9.40
N LYS A 193 -5.93 14.98 9.30
CA LYS A 193 -6.48 13.70 9.74
C LYS A 193 -6.77 13.68 11.24
N ASP A 194 -5.86 14.19 12.08
CA ASP A 194 -6.06 14.28 13.54
C ASP A 194 -7.15 15.28 13.94
N GLN A 195 -7.53 16.19 13.04
CA GLN A 195 -8.63 17.15 13.21
C GLN A 195 -9.95 16.66 12.58
N ASP A 196 -10.00 15.43 12.07
CA ASP A 196 -11.15 14.88 11.31
C ASP A 196 -11.54 15.73 10.08
N LYS A 197 -10.56 16.43 9.47
CA LYS A 197 -10.74 17.29 8.28
C LYS A 197 -10.19 16.69 6.99
N VAL A 198 -9.72 15.44 7.02
CA VAL A 198 -9.16 14.79 5.83
C VAL A 198 -10.27 14.37 4.87
N THR A 199 -10.07 14.60 3.57
CA THR A 199 -10.95 14.05 2.53
C THR A 199 -10.25 12.94 1.73
N PRO A 200 -10.99 12.01 1.10
CA PRO A 200 -10.42 10.99 0.23
C PRO A 200 -9.59 11.54 -0.94
N GLU A 201 -9.91 12.74 -1.42
CA GLU A 201 -9.20 13.44 -2.50
C GLU A 201 -7.81 13.87 -2.05
N MET A 202 -7.68 14.39 -0.81
CA MET A 202 -6.38 14.77 -0.25
C MET A 202 -5.45 13.56 -0.15
N VAL A 203 -5.98 12.42 0.30
CA VAL A 203 -5.22 11.16 0.38
C VAL A 203 -4.86 10.66 -1.03
N SER A 204 -5.79 10.74 -1.98
CA SER A 204 -5.57 10.34 -3.38
C SER A 204 -4.46 11.17 -4.05
N LEU A 205 -4.43 12.47 -3.79
CA LEU A 205 -3.40 13.38 -4.29
C LEU A 205 -2.01 12.94 -3.84
N LEU A 206 -1.83 12.74 -2.53
CA LEU A 206 -0.51 12.39 -1.98
C LEU A 206 -0.11 10.95 -2.27
N LYS A 207 -1.05 10.00 -2.28
CA LYS A 207 -0.74 8.61 -2.66
C LYS A 207 -0.22 8.57 -4.08
N ARG A 208 -0.95 9.18 -5.02
CA ARG A 208 -0.55 9.27 -6.43
C ARG A 208 0.81 9.93 -6.57
N ASN A 209 0.98 11.13 -5.99
CA ASN A 209 2.20 11.90 -6.13
C ASN A 209 3.41 11.16 -5.54
N ASN A 210 3.33 10.79 -4.26
CA ASN A 210 4.49 10.28 -3.54
C ASN A 210 4.91 8.90 -4.04
N CYS A 211 3.96 8.03 -4.43
CA CYS A 211 4.31 6.74 -5.03
C CYS A 211 5.01 6.91 -6.39
N GLY A 212 4.49 7.78 -7.27
CA GLY A 212 5.12 8.05 -8.56
C GLY A 212 6.51 8.65 -8.42
N LYS A 213 6.63 9.70 -7.60
CA LYS A 213 7.92 10.37 -7.34
C LYS A 213 8.94 9.46 -6.67
N ALA A 214 8.52 8.67 -5.69
CA ALA A 214 9.42 7.70 -5.05
C ALA A 214 9.94 6.65 -6.04
N LEU A 215 9.08 6.16 -6.94
CA LEU A 215 9.47 5.21 -7.98
C LEU A 215 10.48 5.82 -8.95
N ASP A 216 10.25 7.05 -9.41
CA ASP A 216 11.18 7.76 -10.28
C ASP A 216 12.53 8.01 -9.59
N ILE A 217 12.52 8.41 -8.32
CA ILE A 217 13.73 8.57 -7.49
C ILE A 217 14.50 7.26 -7.39
N ALA A 218 13.83 6.15 -7.09
CA ALA A 218 14.48 4.85 -6.98
C ALA A 218 15.09 4.40 -8.31
N ARG A 219 14.43 4.67 -9.44
CA ARG A 219 14.96 4.40 -10.79
C ARG A 219 16.18 5.27 -11.12
N GLN A 220 16.15 6.55 -10.77
CA GLN A 220 17.29 7.46 -10.94
C GLN A 220 18.48 7.04 -10.06
N ALA A 221 18.23 6.68 -8.80
CA ALA A 221 19.27 6.17 -7.91
C ALA A 221 19.90 4.89 -8.48
N ARG A 222 19.08 3.97 -9.01
CA ARG A 222 19.56 2.74 -9.66
C ARG A 222 20.51 3.04 -10.80
N ASP A 223 20.14 4.00 -11.65
CA ASP A 223 20.97 4.46 -12.76
C ASP A 223 22.29 5.10 -12.29
N MET A 224 22.26 5.92 -11.24
CA MET A 224 23.46 6.58 -10.67
C MET A 224 24.50 5.60 -10.11
N LEU A 225 24.08 4.40 -9.69
CA LEU A 225 24.97 3.33 -9.23
C LEU A 225 25.55 2.49 -10.39
N GLY A 226 25.12 2.73 -11.64
CA GLY A 226 25.58 2.01 -12.82
C GLY A 226 25.38 0.50 -12.71
N GLY A 227 26.40 -0.27 -13.08
CA GLY A 227 26.38 -1.73 -12.99
C GLY A 227 26.18 -2.27 -11.57
N ASN A 228 26.60 -1.55 -10.53
CA ASN A 228 26.33 -1.97 -9.15
C ASN A 228 24.87 -1.80 -8.77
N GLY A 229 24.16 -0.89 -9.45
CA GLY A 229 22.77 -0.58 -9.18
C GLY A 229 21.81 -1.73 -9.45
N ILE A 230 22.19 -2.74 -10.25
CA ILE A 230 21.35 -3.93 -10.49
C ILE A 230 21.53 -5.03 -9.43
N SER A 231 22.54 -4.91 -8.56
CA SER A 231 22.78 -5.86 -7.47
C SER A 231 21.90 -5.51 -6.26
N ASP A 232 21.29 -6.52 -5.64
CA ASP A 232 20.48 -6.34 -4.44
C ASP A 232 21.31 -6.06 -3.18
N GLU A 233 22.63 -6.27 -3.23
CA GLU A 233 23.61 -5.86 -2.21
C GLU A 233 23.59 -4.34 -1.97
N TYR A 234 23.31 -3.55 -3.01
CA TYR A 234 23.20 -2.09 -2.90
C TYR A 234 21.79 -1.63 -2.54
N HIS A 235 20.84 -2.55 -2.46
CA HIS A 235 19.44 -2.35 -2.02
C HIS A 235 18.57 -1.41 -2.88
N VAL A 236 19.13 -0.56 -3.73
CA VAL A 236 18.38 0.38 -4.56
C VAL A 236 17.45 -0.33 -5.53
N ILE A 237 17.91 -1.39 -6.21
CA ILE A 237 17.05 -2.18 -7.11
C ILE A 237 15.88 -2.82 -6.36
N ARG A 238 16.11 -3.30 -5.14
CA ARG A 238 15.04 -3.86 -4.29
C ARG A 238 13.96 -2.80 -4.02
N HIS A 239 14.34 -1.57 -3.70
CA HIS A 239 13.39 -0.48 -3.50
C HIS A 239 12.66 -0.11 -4.80
N ALA A 240 13.37 0.03 -5.93
CA ALA A 240 12.76 0.31 -7.23
C ALA A 240 11.70 -0.74 -7.60
N MET A 241 12.05 -2.03 -7.48
CA MET A 241 11.11 -3.12 -7.75
C MET A 241 9.92 -3.12 -6.80
N ASN A 242 10.13 -2.91 -5.49
CA ASN A 242 9.04 -2.83 -4.52
C ASN A 242 8.06 -1.69 -4.84
N LEU A 243 8.57 -0.53 -5.25
CA LEU A 243 7.77 0.65 -5.55
C LEU A 243 6.88 0.47 -6.80
N GLU A 244 7.21 -0.45 -7.71
CA GLU A 244 6.30 -0.83 -8.81
C GLU A 244 4.96 -1.36 -8.29
N SER A 245 4.98 -2.24 -7.27
CA SER A 245 3.74 -2.72 -6.64
C SER A 245 3.06 -1.61 -5.86
N VAL A 246 3.83 -0.77 -5.16
CA VAL A 246 3.27 0.31 -4.32
C VAL A 246 2.54 1.35 -5.17
N ASN A 247 3.04 1.64 -6.37
CA ASN A 247 2.39 2.54 -7.32
C ASN A 247 1.09 1.94 -7.92
N THR A 248 0.98 0.61 -7.91
CA THR A 248 -0.13 -0.13 -8.53
C THR A 248 -1.26 -0.44 -7.54
N TYR A 249 -0.94 -1.02 -6.39
CA TYR A 249 -1.95 -1.45 -5.41
C TYR A 249 -2.64 -0.24 -4.75
N GLU A 250 -3.72 -0.50 -4.01
CA GLU A 250 -4.43 0.56 -3.26
C GLU A 250 -4.92 1.71 -4.17
N GLY A 251 -5.21 1.42 -5.43
CA GLY A 251 -5.57 2.39 -6.48
C GLY A 251 -4.37 2.79 -7.34
N THR A 252 -4.46 2.54 -8.64
CA THR A 252 -3.35 2.90 -9.56
C THR A 252 -3.18 4.42 -9.66
N HIS A 253 -2.03 4.83 -10.18
CA HIS A 253 -1.74 6.24 -10.44
C HIS A 253 -2.85 6.92 -11.27
N ASP A 254 -3.41 6.21 -12.25
CA ASP A 254 -4.47 6.73 -13.12
C ASP A 254 -5.85 6.76 -12.44
N ILE A 255 -6.18 5.75 -11.64
CA ILE A 255 -7.42 5.75 -10.85
C ILE A 255 -7.45 6.94 -9.91
N HIS A 256 -6.34 7.26 -9.25
CA HIS A 256 -6.27 8.48 -8.43
C HIS A 256 -6.35 9.76 -9.26
N ALA A 257 -5.81 9.79 -10.48
CA ALA A 257 -5.99 10.92 -11.39
C ALA A 257 -7.47 11.14 -11.73
N LEU A 258 -8.23 10.08 -11.98
CA LEU A 258 -9.67 10.15 -12.25
C LEU A 258 -10.48 10.59 -11.01
N ILE A 259 -10.09 10.15 -9.81
CA ILE A 259 -10.69 10.63 -8.55
C ILE A 259 -10.51 12.15 -8.43
N LEU A 260 -9.30 12.65 -8.66
CA LEU A 260 -9.02 14.08 -8.63
C LEU A 260 -9.75 14.83 -9.75
N GLY A 261 -9.75 14.28 -10.97
CA GLY A 261 -10.46 14.87 -12.11
C GLY A 261 -11.96 15.04 -11.84
N ARG A 262 -12.60 14.03 -11.24
CA ARG A 262 -14.00 14.12 -10.80
C ARG A 262 -14.19 15.19 -9.71
N ALA A 263 -13.28 15.30 -8.75
CA ALA A 263 -13.36 16.31 -7.70
C ALA A 263 -13.19 17.74 -8.22
N ILE A 264 -12.35 17.92 -9.25
CA ILE A 264 -12.09 19.22 -9.90
C ILE A 264 -13.27 19.64 -10.78
N THR A 265 -13.83 18.69 -11.54
CA THR A 265 -14.81 19.00 -12.61
C THR A 265 -16.27 18.73 -12.23
N GLY A 266 -16.50 17.91 -11.20
CA GLY A 266 -17.82 17.35 -10.88
C GLY A 266 -18.28 16.24 -11.82
N ILE A 267 -17.49 15.86 -12.84
CA ILE A 267 -17.87 14.91 -13.89
C ILE A 267 -17.10 13.59 -13.72
N GLN A 268 -17.81 12.45 -13.71
CA GLN A 268 -17.17 11.14 -13.63
C GLN A 268 -16.57 10.76 -15.00
N ALA A 269 -15.37 10.17 -14.99
CA ALA A 269 -14.68 9.67 -16.19
C ALA A 269 -14.08 8.26 -15.98
N PHE A 270 -14.69 7.45 -15.12
CA PHE A 270 -14.26 6.07 -14.86
C PHE A 270 -14.82 5.09 -15.89
N THR A 271 -15.99 5.41 -16.44
CA THR A 271 -16.68 4.60 -17.45
C THR A 271 -17.08 5.48 -18.62
N ALA A 272 -17.20 4.87 -19.80
CA ALA A 272 -17.67 5.55 -21.02
C ALA A 272 -19.21 5.54 -21.16
N SER A 273 -19.92 4.81 -20.30
CA SER A 273 -21.38 4.77 -20.29
C SER A 273 -21.96 6.01 -19.63
N LYS A 274 -22.98 6.59 -20.29
CA LYS A 274 -23.75 7.75 -19.82
C LYS A 274 -24.46 7.47 -18.50
#